data_AF-A0A1P8BDW1-F1
#
_entry.id   AF-A0A1P8BDW1-F1
#
_cell.length_a   1.000
_cell.length_b   1.000
_cell.length_c   1.000
_cell.angle_alpha   90.00
_cell.angle_beta   90.00
_cell.angle_gamma   90.00
#
_symmetry.space_group_name_H-M   'P 1'
#
loop_
_entity.id
_entity.type
_entity.pdbx_description
1 polymer ?
#
loop_
_entity_poly.entity_id
_entity_poly.type
_entity_poly.pdbx_seq_one_letter_code
_entity_poly.pdbx_strand_id
1 'polypeptide(L)'
;MKLTWNYFRSREEEKPWVPTVWFKNAVPKHAFTFWIANLDRLPVKSRLHDWGMQISPLCGVCNTDVESRDPSFFTATLQRRFGIL
;
A
#
# COMPACT_ATOMS: atom_id res chain seq x y z
N MET A 1 -13.29 -6.38 -29.81
CA MET A 1 -12.86 -6.02 -28.44
C MET A 1 -11.38 -6.28 -28.17
N LYS A 2 -10.79 -7.45 -28.50
CA LYS A 2 -9.35 -7.72 -28.26
C LYS A 2 -8.42 -6.67 -28.87
N LEU A 3 -8.68 -6.23 -30.11
CA LEU A 3 -7.89 -5.18 -30.77
C LEU A 3 -7.92 -3.85 -30.00
N THR A 4 -9.11 -3.39 -29.60
CA THR A 4 -9.30 -2.17 -28.82
C THR A 4 -8.56 -2.23 -27.48
N TRP A 5 -8.66 -3.35 -26.76
CA TRP A 5 -7.96 -3.53 -25.48
C TRP A 5 -6.43 -3.50 -25.65
N ASN A 6 -5.91 -4.21 -26.67
CA ASN A 6 -4.48 -4.26 -26.95
C ASN A 6 -3.92 -2.91 -27.40
N TYR A 7 -4.75 -2.05 -28.01
CA TYR A 7 -4.36 -0.70 -28.42
C TYR A 7 -4.21 0.25 -27.22
N PHE A 8 -5.15 0.24 -26.28
CA PHE A 8 -5.12 1.15 -25.12
C PHE A 8 -4.20 0.67 -23.99
N ARG A 9 -3.98 -0.64 -23.87
CA ARG A 9 -3.14 -1.19 -22.80
C ARG A 9 -1.68 -0.85 -23.05
N SER A 10 -1.11 0.03 -22.23
CA SER A 10 0.34 0.18 -22.13
C SER A 10 0.95 -1.14 -21.65
N ARG A 11 1.89 -1.68 -22.44
CA ARG A 11 2.70 -2.83 -22.02
C ARG A 11 3.84 -2.29 -21.17
N GLU A 12 3.62 -2.25 -19.87
CA GLU A 12 4.68 -2.02 -18.89
C GLU A 12 5.36 -3.34 -18.54
N GLU A 13 6.61 -3.29 -18.07
CA GLU A 13 7.31 -4.45 -17.54
C GLU A 13 6.57 -5.03 -16.34
N GLU A 14 6.58 -6.35 -16.23
CA GLU A 14 5.98 -7.02 -15.08
C GLU A 14 6.79 -6.70 -13.83
N LYS A 15 6.12 -6.14 -12.82
CA LYS A 15 6.77 -5.80 -11.56
C LYS A 15 7.13 -7.10 -10.81
N PRO A 16 8.30 -7.17 -10.15
CA PRO A 16 8.78 -8.41 -9.53
C PRO A 16 7.86 -8.97 -8.43
N TRP A 17 7.01 -8.12 -7.85
CA TRP A 17 6.06 -8.52 -6.82
C TRP A 17 4.76 -9.16 -7.37
N VAL A 18 4.49 -9.09 -8.68
CA VAL A 18 3.24 -9.58 -9.30
C VAL A 18 2.99 -11.07 -9.00
N PRO A 19 3.97 -11.98 -9.11
CA PRO A 19 3.77 -13.39 -8.75
C PRO A 19 3.47 -13.62 -7.27
N THR A 20 3.95 -12.72 -6.39
CA THR A 20 3.69 -12.79 -4.93
C THR A 20 2.25 -12.40 -4.60
N VAL A 21 1.61 -11.61 -5.46
CA VAL A 21 0.21 -11.22 -5.32
C VAL A 21 -0.71 -12.29 -5.92
N TRP A 22 -0.37 -12.81 -7.10
CA TRP A 22 -1.24 -13.69 -7.89
C TRP A 22 -0.72 -15.13 -7.96
N PHE A 23 -0.53 -15.77 -6.80
CA PHE A 23 -0.14 -17.18 -6.72
C PHE A 23 -1.36 -18.12 -6.68
N LYS A 24 -1.12 -19.40 -6.98
CA LYS A 24 -2.16 -20.44 -6.95
C LYS A 24 -2.75 -20.56 -5.54
N ASN A 25 -4.08 -20.61 -5.44
CA ASN A 25 -4.84 -20.65 -4.17
C ASN A 25 -4.76 -19.37 -3.34
N ALA A 26 -4.30 -18.24 -3.90
CA ALA A 26 -4.41 -16.95 -3.23
C ALA A 26 -5.88 -16.61 -2.95
N VAL A 27 -6.17 -16.16 -1.73
CA VAL A 27 -7.52 -15.68 -1.36
C VAL A 27 -7.78 -14.37 -2.12
N PRO A 28 -8.78 -14.27 -3.00
CA PRO A 28 -8.96 -13.10 -3.87
C PRO A 28 -9.04 -11.77 -3.10
N LYS A 29 -9.69 -11.77 -1.93
CA LYS A 29 -9.76 -10.60 -1.04
C LYS A 29 -8.36 -10.14 -0.59
N HIS A 30 -7.51 -11.06 -0.17
CA HIS A 30 -6.17 -10.74 0.30
C HIS A 30 -5.24 -10.34 -0.85
N ALA A 31 -5.33 -11.04 -1.98
CA ALA A 31 -4.58 -10.69 -3.18
C ALA A 31 -4.93 -9.27 -3.66
N PHE A 32 -6.20 -8.90 -3.68
CA PHE A 32 -6.62 -7.55 -4.06
C PHE A 32 -6.12 -6.48 -3.08
N THR A 33 -6.24 -6.71 -1.77
CA THR A 33 -5.70 -5.79 -0.77
C THR A 33 -4.19 -5.65 -0.91
N PHE A 34 -3.47 -6.75 -1.13
CA PHE A 34 -2.03 -6.73 -1.30
C PHE A 34 -1.61 -6.03 -2.59
N TRP A 35 -2.33 -6.23 -3.68
CA TRP A 35 -2.12 -5.52 -4.95
C TRP A 35 -2.24 -4.01 -4.80
N ILE A 36 -3.34 -3.54 -4.19
CA ILE A 36 -3.58 -2.12 -3.93
C ILE A 36 -2.55 -1.55 -2.96
N ALA A 37 -2.07 -2.36 -2.01
CA ALA A 37 -0.99 -1.96 -1.11
C ALA A 37 0.34 -1.77 -1.85
N ASN A 38 0.73 -2.66 -2.77
CA ASN A 38 1.94 -2.54 -3.59
C ASN A 38 1.87 -1.40 -4.63
N LEU A 39 0.68 -0.90 -4.93
CA LEU A 39 0.48 0.26 -5.81
C LEU A 39 0.39 1.59 -5.04
N ASP A 40 0.61 1.58 -3.72
CA ASP A 40 0.46 2.76 -2.85
C ASP A 40 -0.93 3.40 -2.88
N ARG A 41 -1.96 2.61 -3.20
CA ARG A 41 -3.34 3.06 -3.39
C ARG A 41 -4.24 2.90 -2.17
N LEU A 42 -3.78 2.25 -1.10
CA LEU A 42 -4.56 2.23 0.15
C LEU A 42 -4.52 3.62 0.80
N PRO A 43 -5.64 4.14 1.32
CA PRO A 43 -5.61 5.36 2.12
C PRO A 43 -4.85 5.11 3.42
N VAL A 44 -3.82 5.90 3.65
CA VAL A 44 -3.13 6.02 4.94
C VAL A 44 -3.79 7.19 5.69
N LYS A 45 -3.73 7.25 7.02
CA LYS A 45 -4.37 8.36 7.77
C LYS A 45 -3.93 9.75 7.31
N SER A 46 -2.66 9.94 6.93
CA SER A 46 -2.19 11.18 6.30
C SER A 46 -3.02 11.55 5.07
N ARG A 47 -3.18 10.63 4.12
CA ARG A 47 -3.96 10.85 2.90
C ARG A 47 -5.44 11.16 3.20
N LEU A 48 -6.02 10.52 4.21
CA LEU A 48 -7.40 10.82 4.63
C LEU A 48 -7.51 12.21 5.27
N HIS A 49 -6.54 12.61 6.08
CA HIS A 49 -6.44 13.96 6.63
C HIS A 49 -6.27 15.00 5.51
N ASP A 50 -5.47 14.73 4.49
CA ASP A 50 -5.27 15.60 3.33
C ASP A 50 -6.54 15.75 2.48
N TRP A 51 -7.43 14.76 2.52
CA TRP A 51 -8.78 14.85 1.92
C TRP A 51 -9.77 15.68 2.75
N GLY A 52 -9.31 16.28 3.86
CA GLY A 52 -10.12 17.14 4.72
C GLY A 52 -10.90 16.39 5.81
N MET A 53 -10.63 15.09 6.02
CA MET A 53 -11.22 14.37 7.14
C MET A 53 -10.65 14.89 8.46
N GLN A 54 -11.53 15.17 9.43
CA GLN A 54 -11.17 15.61 10.78
C GLN A 54 -10.67 14.43 11.62
N ILE A 55 -9.58 13.80 11.18
CA ILE A 55 -8.93 12.67 11.85
C ILE A 55 -7.49 13.03 12.19
N SER A 56 -6.97 12.47 13.28
CA SER A 56 -5.54 12.60 13.57
C SER A 56 -4.72 11.91 12.47
N PRO A 57 -3.73 12.59 11.86
CA PRO A 57 -2.84 11.98 10.89
C PRO A 57 -1.81 11.04 11.56
N LEU A 58 -1.79 10.96 12.90
CA LEU A 58 -0.84 10.14 13.65
C LEU A 58 -1.11 8.64 13.48
N CYS A 59 -0.02 7.89 13.37
CA CYS A 59 -0.01 6.44 13.30
C CYS A 59 -0.85 5.80 14.42
N GLY A 60 -1.78 4.92 14.06
CA GLY A 60 -2.58 4.17 15.04
C GLY A 60 -1.79 3.20 15.94
N VAL A 61 -0.51 2.95 15.65
CA VAL A 61 0.34 2.01 16.38
C VAL A 61 1.31 2.72 17.32
N CYS A 62 2.07 3.70 16.82
CA CYS A 62 3.03 4.45 17.66
C CYS A 62 2.47 5.76 18.22
N ASN A 63 1.44 6.33 17.59
CA ASN A 63 0.82 7.61 17.96
C ASN A 63 1.81 8.80 18.13
N THR A 64 3.00 8.72 17.54
CA THR A 64 4.02 9.79 17.60
C THR A 64 4.26 10.44 16.25
N ASP A 65 4.24 9.65 15.17
CA ASP A 65 4.59 10.13 13.83
C ASP A 65 3.36 10.15 12.94
N VAL A 66 3.38 11.04 11.95
CA VAL A 66 2.40 11.05 10.86
C VAL A 66 2.47 9.71 10.15
N GLU A 67 1.30 9.07 10.01
CA GLU A 67 1.17 7.81 9.29
C GLU A 67 1.49 8.06 7.81
N SER A 68 2.70 7.72 7.39
CA SER A 68 3.12 7.81 5.99
C SER A 68 3.39 6.42 5.44
N ARG A 69 3.59 6.34 4.12
CA ARG A 69 3.95 5.08 3.46
C ARG A 69 5.42 5.02 3.08
N ASP A 70 6.19 5.99 3.54
CA ASP A 70 7.60 6.08 3.20
C ASP A 70 8.34 4.91 3.84
N PRO A 71 9.43 4.43 3.22
CA PRO A 71 10.28 3.41 3.83
C PRO A 71 10.71 3.78 5.27
N SER A 72 10.88 5.07 5.55
CA SER A 72 11.21 5.61 6.88
C SER A 72 10.09 5.46 7.91
N PHE A 73 8.81 5.50 7.48
CA PHE A 73 7.70 5.28 8.40
C PHE A 73 7.63 3.83 8.88
N PHE A 74 7.89 2.88 7.97
CA PHE A 74 7.93 1.47 8.31
C PHE A 74 9.04 1.20 9.34
N THR A 75 10.25 1.75 9.13
CA THR A 75 11.35 1.59 10.08
C THR A 75 11.05 2.25 11.42
N ALA A 76 10.53 3.47 11.46
CA ALA A 76 10.20 4.17 12.70
C ALA A 76 9.07 3.47 13.49
N THR A 77 8.07 2.93 12.79
CA THR A 77 6.98 2.16 13.40
C THR A 77 7.49 0.83 13.95
N LEU A 78 8.33 0.11 13.20
CA LEU A 78 8.95 -1.13 13.69
C LEU A 78 9.84 -0.87 14.90
N GLN A 79 10.68 0.16 14.85
CA GLN A 79 11.61 0.50 15.94
C GLN A 79 10.85 0.73 17.25
N ARG A 80 9.78 1.53 17.21
CA ARG A 80 8.94 1.80 18.39
C ARG A 80 8.07 0.62 18.81
N ARG A 81 7.64 -0.24 17.88
CA ARG A 81 6.79 -1.39 18.21
C ARG A 81 7.58 -2.51 18.89
N PHE A 82 8.79 -2.78 18.42
CA PHE A 82 9.61 -3.89 18.91
C PHE A 82 10.68 -3.44 19.90
N GLY A 83 10.88 -2.14 20.10
CA GLY A 83 11.86 -1.61 21.06
C GLY A 83 13.29 -2.04 20.72
N ILE A 84 13.57 -2.29 19.44
CA ILE A 84 14.93 -2.58 18.99
C ILE A 84 15.70 -1.26 19.13
N LEU A 85 16.93 -1.36 19.65
CA LEU A 85 17.76 -0.24 20.13
C LEU A 85 17.97 0.87 19.08
#